data_AF-A0A1H6Y7E3-F1
#
_entry.id   AF-A0A1H6Y7E3-F1
#
_cell.length_a   1.000
_cell.length_b   1.000
_cell.length_c   1.000
_cell.angle_alpha   90.00
_cell.angle_beta   90.00
_cell.angle_gamma   90.00
#
_symmetry.space_group_name_H-M   'P 1'
#
loop_
_entity.id
_entity.type
_entity.pdbx_description
1 polymer ?
#
loop_
_entity_poly.entity_id
_entity_poly.type
_entity_poly.pdbx_seq_one_letter_code
_entity_poly.pdbx_strand_id
1 'polypeptide(L)'
;MGIFGRKRKAPPAPPPGPPPPPTVAPGDLEVARRVVRAFLSALGDDELMQQAAQAVAQAGGGVPDLETLLRNARQAHQTGDLGIDRPWRWLTAVTAEAQRLGDPQLVAEIGYFVLVWDAQLRGRISSGELGSMLQLPPHDAVRDVYSTALFALAEVDPEQLITDRTGTVTVASLRTALANAVLDADPSYPVEVSTQARRLLDG
;
A
#
# COMPACT_ATOMS: atom_id res chain seq x y z
N MET A 1 18.78 52.45 -38.92
CA MET A 1 17.41 51.90 -38.75
C MET A 1 17.54 50.49 -38.20
N GLY A 2 17.08 50.24 -36.97
CA GLY A 2 17.23 48.96 -36.28
C GLY A 2 16.02 48.04 -36.48
N ILE A 3 16.27 46.78 -36.83
CA ILE A 3 15.28 45.75 -37.11
C ILE A 3 14.97 44.99 -35.81
N PHE A 4 13.80 45.26 -35.22
CA PHE A 4 13.30 44.54 -34.04
C PHE A 4 12.76 43.16 -34.44
N GLY A 5 13.59 42.12 -34.34
CA GLY A 5 13.15 40.72 -34.44
C GLY A 5 12.38 40.29 -33.19
N ARG A 6 11.04 40.39 -33.20
CA ARG A 6 10.16 39.78 -32.20
C ARG A 6 10.22 38.24 -32.34
N LYS A 7 10.99 37.58 -31.48
CA LYS A 7 10.88 36.13 -31.27
C LYS A 7 9.48 35.83 -30.70
N ARG A 8 8.64 35.14 -31.47
CA ARG A 8 7.36 34.59 -31.00
C ARG A 8 7.66 33.61 -29.86
N LYS A 9 7.21 33.97 -28.65
CA LYS A 9 7.22 33.09 -27.49
C LYS A 9 6.27 31.93 -27.79
N ALA A 10 6.79 30.70 -27.83
CA ALA A 10 5.96 29.51 -27.99
C ALA A 10 4.90 29.48 -26.87
N PRO A 11 3.68 29.01 -27.15
CA PRO A 11 2.68 28.82 -26.11
C PRO A 11 3.24 27.88 -25.03
N PRO A 12 2.96 28.13 -23.74
CA PRO A 12 3.40 27.24 -22.67
C PRO A 12 2.88 25.84 -22.95
N ALA A 13 3.75 24.84 -22.82
CA ALA A 13 3.35 23.44 -22.90
C ALA A 13 2.23 23.19 -21.89
N PRO A 14 1.21 22.37 -22.23
CA PRO A 14 0.20 21.97 -21.25
C PRO A 14 0.91 21.37 -20.02
N PRO A 15 0.39 21.62 -18.80
CA PRO A 15 0.98 21.04 -17.60
C PRO A 15 1.08 19.52 -17.79
N PRO A 16 2.20 18.89 -17.39
CA PRO A 16 2.31 17.45 -17.44
C PRO A 16 1.12 16.87 -16.66
N GLY A 17 0.37 15.98 -17.31
CA GLY A 17 -0.75 15.29 -16.67
C GLY A 17 -0.28 14.55 -15.42
N PRO A 18 -1.21 14.20 -14.51
CA PRO A 18 -0.86 13.38 -13.36
C PRO A 18 -0.09 12.12 -13.84
N PRO A 19 0.97 11.72 -13.12
CA PRO A 19 1.71 10.52 -13.48
C PRO A 19 0.74 9.33 -13.55
N PRO A 20 0.92 8.42 -14.53
CA PRO A 20 0.04 7.28 -14.67
C PRO A 20 0.04 6.46 -13.37
N PRO A 21 -1.09 5.80 -13.03
CA PRO A 21 -1.14 4.93 -11.87
C PRO A 21 -0.02 3.89 -11.97
N PRO A 22 0.61 3.51 -10.83
CA PRO A 22 1.70 2.55 -10.84
C PRO A 22 1.24 1.24 -11.46
N THR A 23 1.81 0.88 -12.60
CA THR A 23 1.67 -0.43 -13.23
C THR A 23 2.75 -1.36 -12.69
N VAL A 24 2.40 -2.61 -12.40
CA VAL A 24 3.35 -3.62 -11.91
C VAL A 24 4.42 -3.89 -12.96
N ALA A 25 5.68 -3.60 -12.63
CA ALA A 25 6.83 -3.84 -13.47
C ALA A 25 7.37 -5.28 -13.30
N PRO A 26 8.14 -5.81 -14.26
CA PRO A 26 8.82 -7.08 -14.08
C PRO A 26 9.71 -7.08 -12.83
N GLY A 27 9.47 -8.03 -11.92
CA GLY A 27 10.22 -8.18 -10.66
C GLY A 27 9.57 -7.52 -9.44
N ASP A 28 8.52 -6.71 -9.61
CA ASP A 28 7.85 -6.03 -8.49
C ASP A 28 7.25 -7.01 -7.46
N LEU A 29 6.76 -8.18 -7.90
CA LEU A 29 6.26 -9.22 -7.00
C LEU A 29 7.35 -9.73 -6.04
N GLU A 30 8.57 -9.97 -6.55
CA GLU A 30 9.70 -10.42 -5.74
C GLU A 30 10.23 -9.30 -4.83
N VAL A 31 10.24 -8.07 -5.34
CA VAL A 31 10.59 -6.90 -4.53
C VAL A 31 9.61 -6.74 -3.38
N ALA A 32 8.30 -6.80 -3.65
CA ALA A 32 7.24 -6.72 -2.65
C ALA A 32 7.36 -7.83 -1.62
N ARG A 33 7.51 -9.09 -2.05
CA ARG A 33 7.72 -10.23 -1.15
C ARG A 33 8.87 -9.97 -0.19
N ARG A 34 10.02 -9.52 -0.70
CA ARG A 34 11.20 -9.23 0.12
C ARG A 34 10.94 -8.12 1.14
N VAL A 35 10.41 -6.97 0.72
CA VAL A 35 10.25 -5.81 1.63
C VAL A 35 9.14 -6.03 2.65
N VAL A 36 8.04 -6.69 2.25
CA VAL A 36 6.93 -7.03 3.13
C VAL A 36 7.36 -8.06 4.17
N ARG A 37 8.03 -9.15 3.76
CA ARG A 37 8.55 -10.14 4.71
C ARG A 37 9.59 -9.55 5.66
N ALA A 38 10.45 -8.65 5.18
CA ALA A 38 11.39 -7.96 6.06
C ALA A 38 10.66 -7.18 7.15
N PHE A 39 9.56 -6.49 6.82
CA PHE A 39 8.72 -5.82 7.82
C PHE A 39 8.05 -6.80 8.78
N LEU A 40 7.42 -7.86 8.28
CA LEU A 40 6.74 -8.84 9.12
C LEU A 40 7.70 -9.58 10.06
N SER A 41 8.95 -9.79 9.63
CA SER A 41 10.02 -10.35 10.46
C SER A 41 10.56 -9.36 11.49
N ALA A 42 10.36 -8.07 11.28
CA ALA A 42 10.79 -7.00 12.17
C ALA A 42 9.76 -6.68 13.28
N LEU A 43 8.54 -7.23 13.22
CA LEU A 43 7.48 -6.93 14.20
C LEU A 43 7.99 -7.06 15.65
N GLY A 44 7.68 -6.05 16.46
CA GLY A 44 8.15 -5.93 17.85
C GLY A 44 9.54 -5.31 18.03
N ASP A 45 10.21 -4.93 16.94
CA ASP A 45 11.47 -4.15 16.97
C ASP A 45 11.28 -2.86 16.15
N ASP A 46 11.13 -1.74 16.86
CA ASP A 46 10.78 -0.46 16.25
C ASP A 46 11.83 0.03 15.24
N GLU A 47 13.11 -0.21 15.48
CA GLU A 47 14.19 0.22 14.59
C GLU A 47 14.14 -0.58 13.28
N LEU A 48 14.06 -1.92 13.38
CA LEU A 48 13.95 -2.78 12.21
C LEU A 48 12.64 -2.54 11.44
N MET A 49 11.54 -2.27 12.15
CA MET A 49 10.26 -1.94 11.53
C MET A 49 10.35 -0.64 10.73
N GLN A 50 11.01 0.40 11.27
CA GLN A 50 11.23 1.65 10.54
C GLN A 50 12.10 1.46 9.30
N GLN A 51 13.18 0.68 9.40
CA GLN A 51 14.05 0.37 8.26
C GLN A 51 13.28 -0.40 7.17
N ALA A 52 12.46 -1.37 7.56
CA ALA A 52 11.64 -2.14 6.62
C ALA A 52 10.53 -1.28 5.99
N ALA A 53 9.89 -0.40 6.76
CA ALA A 53 8.91 0.56 6.25
C ALA A 53 9.53 1.51 5.21
N GLN A 54 10.75 1.98 5.46
CA GLN A 54 11.50 2.79 4.51
C GLN A 54 11.78 2.02 3.21
N ALA A 55 12.09 0.72 3.29
CA ALA A 55 12.29 -0.12 2.12
C ALA A 55 11.00 -0.29 1.30
N VAL A 56 9.84 -0.44 1.96
CA VAL A 56 8.52 -0.44 1.29
C VAL A 56 8.27 0.91 0.61
N ALA A 57 8.51 2.01 1.31
CA ALA A 57 8.34 3.35 0.76
C ALA A 57 9.21 3.56 -0.49
N GLN A 58 10.48 3.15 -0.46
CA GLN A 58 11.39 3.26 -1.60
C GLN A 58 10.96 2.37 -2.78
N ALA A 59 10.56 1.12 -2.51
CA ALA A 59 10.14 0.18 -3.54
C ALA A 59 8.92 0.69 -4.33
N GLY A 60 7.93 1.25 -3.62
CA GLY A 60 6.75 1.79 -4.27
C GLY A 60 6.88 3.25 -4.73
N GLY A 61 8.09 3.79 -4.81
CA GLY A 61 8.35 5.14 -5.34
C GLY A 61 7.82 6.27 -4.47
N GLY A 62 7.75 6.04 -3.17
CA GLY A 62 7.45 7.04 -2.15
C GLY A 62 8.51 8.13 -2.05
N VAL A 63 8.19 9.16 -1.28
CA VAL A 63 9.06 10.32 -1.16
C VAL A 63 10.31 9.98 -0.32
N PRO A 64 11.53 10.19 -0.84
CA PRO A 64 12.76 9.75 -0.17
C PRO A 64 13.17 10.66 0.98
N ASP A 65 12.80 11.95 0.95
CA ASP A 65 13.21 12.96 1.91
C ASP A 65 12.25 14.16 1.96
N LEU A 66 12.38 14.96 3.02
CA LEU A 66 11.55 16.15 3.25
C LEU A 66 11.70 17.20 2.14
N GLU A 67 12.88 17.34 1.53
CA GLU A 67 13.09 18.32 0.46
C GLU A 67 12.25 17.98 -0.78
N THR A 68 12.25 16.71 -1.16
CA THR A 68 11.44 16.16 -2.24
C THR A 68 9.96 16.30 -1.92
N LEU A 69 9.56 16.07 -0.66
CA LEU A 69 8.18 16.30 -0.21
C LEU A 69 7.75 17.76 -0.40
N LEU A 70 8.57 18.70 0.06
CA LEU A 70 8.31 20.14 -0.07
C LEU A 70 8.28 20.58 -1.53
N ARG A 71 9.12 19.98 -2.38
CA ARG A 71 9.13 20.22 -3.83
C ARG A 71 7.84 19.74 -4.47
N ASN A 72 7.40 18.52 -4.15
CA ASN A 72 6.13 17.97 -4.63
C ASN A 72 4.95 18.80 -4.13
N ALA A 73 4.95 19.23 -2.87
CA ALA A 73 3.90 20.09 -2.31
C ALA A 73 3.74 21.42 -3.06
N ARG A 74 4.85 22.05 -3.47
CA ARG A 74 4.80 23.26 -4.30
C ARG A 74 4.22 23.01 -5.70
N GLN A 75 4.39 21.79 -6.22
CA GLN A 75 3.91 21.39 -7.55
C GLN A 75 2.55 20.69 -7.50
N ALA A 76 2.02 20.38 -6.31
CA ALA A 76 0.80 19.60 -6.13
C ALA A 76 -0.43 20.24 -6.79
N HIS A 77 -0.49 21.58 -6.85
CA HIS A 77 -1.55 22.29 -7.57
C HIS A 77 -1.53 22.06 -9.10
N GLN A 78 -0.42 21.57 -9.64
CA GLN A 78 -0.25 21.27 -11.06
C GLN A 78 -0.34 19.76 -11.34
N THR A 79 0.22 18.92 -10.47
CA THR A 79 0.32 17.46 -10.69
C THR A 79 -0.77 16.67 -9.97
N GLY A 80 -1.38 17.22 -8.91
CA GLY A 80 -2.32 16.50 -8.04
C GLY A 80 -1.70 15.37 -7.21
N ASP A 81 -0.38 15.17 -7.26
CA ASP A 81 0.31 14.03 -6.66
C ASP A 81 1.48 14.50 -5.79
N LEU A 82 1.40 14.17 -4.49
CA LEU A 82 2.47 14.44 -3.51
C LEU A 82 3.53 13.33 -3.47
N GLY A 83 3.26 12.17 -4.07
CA GLY A 83 4.10 10.98 -4.04
C GLY A 83 3.97 10.14 -2.76
N ILE A 84 3.26 10.65 -1.75
CA ILE A 84 3.12 10.01 -0.43
C ILE A 84 2.32 8.70 -0.52
N ASP A 85 1.31 8.67 -1.39
CA ASP A 85 0.40 7.53 -1.53
C ASP A 85 0.95 6.44 -2.44
N ARG A 86 2.03 6.72 -3.19
CA ARG A 86 2.57 5.81 -4.20
C ARG A 86 2.95 4.43 -3.66
N PRO A 87 3.56 4.29 -2.47
CA PRO A 87 3.84 2.97 -1.89
C PRO A 87 2.57 2.13 -1.70
N TRP A 88 1.49 2.76 -1.24
CA TRP A 88 0.22 2.10 -1.02
C TRP A 88 -0.45 1.69 -2.32
N ARG A 89 -0.43 2.58 -3.33
CA ARG A 89 -0.94 2.27 -4.67
C ARG A 89 -0.15 1.15 -5.34
N TRP A 90 1.17 1.14 -5.18
CA TRP A 90 2.03 0.07 -5.66
C TRP A 90 1.68 -1.26 -4.97
N LEU A 91 1.53 -1.29 -3.65
CA LEU A 91 1.09 -2.49 -2.93
C LEU A 91 -0.29 -2.97 -3.39
N THR A 92 -1.25 -2.07 -3.62
CA THR A 92 -2.56 -2.45 -4.19
C THR A 92 -2.40 -3.13 -5.56
N ALA A 93 -1.61 -2.54 -6.46
CA ALA A 93 -1.36 -3.10 -7.79
C ALA A 93 -0.67 -4.46 -7.73
N VAL A 94 0.36 -4.61 -6.88
CA VAL A 94 1.06 -5.88 -6.67
C VAL A 94 0.13 -6.93 -6.07
N THR A 95 -0.75 -6.56 -5.15
CA THR A 95 -1.71 -7.49 -4.54
C THR A 95 -2.68 -8.04 -5.59
N ALA A 96 -3.22 -7.18 -6.44
CA ALA A 96 -4.10 -7.58 -7.53
C ALA A 96 -3.39 -8.50 -8.54
N GLU A 97 -2.13 -8.20 -8.87
CA GLU A 97 -1.33 -9.03 -9.78
C GLU A 97 -0.97 -10.38 -9.16
N ALA A 98 -0.60 -10.42 -7.87
CA ALA A 98 -0.33 -11.65 -7.13
C ALA A 98 -1.58 -12.55 -7.10
N GLN A 99 -2.76 -11.98 -6.86
CA GLN A 99 -4.02 -12.71 -6.96
C GLN A 99 -4.22 -13.28 -8.38
N ARG A 100 -4.02 -12.48 -9.42
CA ARG A 100 -4.18 -12.89 -10.82
C ARG A 100 -3.25 -14.04 -11.20
N LEU A 101 -2.06 -14.09 -10.63
CA LEU A 101 -1.07 -15.15 -10.84
C LEU A 101 -1.24 -16.36 -9.92
N GLY A 102 -2.22 -16.33 -9.00
CA GLY A 102 -2.46 -17.43 -8.07
C GLY A 102 -1.39 -17.54 -6.99
N ASP A 103 -0.89 -16.42 -6.49
CA ASP A 103 0.06 -16.34 -5.36
C ASP A 103 -0.63 -15.87 -4.07
N PRO A 104 -1.41 -16.76 -3.41
CA PRO A 104 -2.13 -16.41 -2.20
C PRO A 104 -1.19 -16.08 -1.03
N GLN A 105 0.03 -16.60 -1.04
CA GLN A 105 1.01 -16.34 0.01
C GLN A 105 1.43 -14.87 0.02
N LEU A 106 1.77 -14.31 -1.15
CA LEU A 106 2.11 -12.89 -1.24
C LEU A 106 0.90 -12.00 -0.93
N VAL A 107 -0.30 -12.39 -1.37
CA VAL A 107 -1.54 -11.66 -1.03
C VAL A 107 -1.77 -11.67 0.49
N ALA A 108 -1.57 -12.80 1.17
CA ALA A 108 -1.67 -12.89 2.62
C ALA A 108 -0.65 -12.00 3.33
N GLU A 109 0.61 -12.03 2.89
CA GLU A 109 1.69 -11.22 3.46
C GLU A 109 1.42 -9.72 3.31
N ILE A 110 0.96 -9.27 2.14
CA ILE A 110 0.59 -7.86 1.92
C ILE A 110 -0.64 -7.49 2.75
N GLY A 111 -1.67 -8.34 2.77
CA GLY A 111 -2.87 -8.11 3.57
C GLY A 111 -2.54 -7.98 5.06
N TYR A 112 -1.69 -8.86 5.59
CA TYR A 112 -1.25 -8.80 6.99
C TYR A 112 -0.40 -7.56 7.28
N PHE A 113 0.51 -7.20 6.38
CA PHE A 113 1.28 -5.95 6.48
C PHE A 113 0.38 -4.72 6.58
N VAL A 114 -0.60 -4.59 5.68
CA VAL A 114 -1.54 -3.46 5.69
C VAL A 114 -2.36 -3.45 6.98
N LEU A 115 -2.83 -4.62 7.42
CA LEU A 115 -3.58 -4.75 8.67
C LEU A 115 -2.79 -4.29 9.89
N VAL A 116 -1.54 -4.73 10.03
CA VAL A 116 -0.68 -4.30 11.14
C VAL A 116 -0.42 -2.81 11.08
N TRP A 117 -0.09 -2.29 9.90
CA TRP A 117 0.20 -0.87 9.73
C TRP A 117 -1.02 0.00 10.06
N ASP A 118 -2.19 -0.37 9.53
CA ASP A 118 -3.44 0.38 9.67
C ASP A 118 -4.03 0.29 11.08
N ALA A 119 -4.07 -0.89 11.68
CA ALA A 119 -4.74 -1.11 12.96
C ALA A 119 -3.82 -0.85 14.17
N GLN A 120 -2.54 -1.22 14.09
CA GLN A 120 -1.65 -1.20 15.26
C GLN A 120 -0.75 0.03 15.30
N LEU A 121 -0.31 0.51 14.13
CA LEU A 121 0.66 1.60 14.06
C LEU A 121 0.03 2.98 13.82
N ARG A 122 -1.22 3.05 13.36
CA ARG A 122 -1.92 4.30 13.09
C ARG A 122 -1.92 5.28 14.27
N GLY A 123 -2.13 4.79 15.50
CA GLY A 123 -2.09 5.61 16.71
C GLY A 123 -0.71 6.24 16.96
N ARG A 124 0.34 5.44 16.79
CA ARG A 124 1.75 5.84 16.99
C ARG A 124 2.25 6.79 15.89
N ILE A 125 1.81 6.58 14.65
CA ILE A 125 2.11 7.50 13.53
C ILE A 125 1.41 8.84 13.75
N SER A 126 0.15 8.82 14.20
CA SER A 126 -0.62 10.05 14.46
C SER A 126 -0.07 10.88 15.62
N SER A 127 0.59 10.25 16.59
CA SER A 127 1.31 10.95 17.68
C SER A 127 2.72 11.39 17.30
N GLY A 128 3.20 11.06 16.09
CA GLY A 128 4.55 11.40 15.62
C GLY A 128 5.66 10.53 16.23
N GLU A 129 5.33 9.45 16.93
CA GLU A 129 6.30 8.53 17.56
C GLU A 129 7.06 7.69 16.53
N LEU A 130 6.43 7.43 15.39
CA LEU A 130 7.07 6.79 14.24
C LEU A 130 7.54 7.86 13.27
N GLY A 131 8.85 8.12 13.25
CA GLY A 131 9.52 8.94 12.22
C GLY A 131 9.56 8.28 10.84
N SER A 132 8.52 7.54 10.47
CA SER A 132 8.44 6.74 9.25
C SER A 132 8.12 7.63 8.04
N MET A 133 8.85 7.46 6.94
CA MET A 133 8.50 8.05 5.64
C MET A 133 7.31 7.35 4.98
N LEU A 134 7.03 6.10 5.36
CA LEU A 134 5.79 5.46 4.98
C LEU A 134 4.65 6.07 5.82
N GLN A 135 3.81 6.88 5.18
CA GLN A 135 2.68 7.55 5.82
C GLN A 135 1.49 6.61 5.98
N LEU A 136 0.40 7.07 6.61
CA LEU A 136 -0.82 6.28 6.70
C LEU A 136 -1.35 5.88 5.32
N PRO A 137 -1.85 4.65 5.16
CA PRO A 137 -2.45 4.22 3.91
C PRO A 137 -3.74 5.00 3.62
N PRO A 138 -3.94 5.43 2.36
CA PRO A 138 -5.23 5.91 1.90
C PRO A 138 -6.32 4.86 2.11
N HIS A 139 -7.51 5.29 2.52
CA HIS A 139 -8.62 4.37 2.83
C HIS A 139 -8.98 3.46 1.66
N ASP A 140 -8.96 3.96 0.43
CA ASP A 140 -9.27 3.18 -0.76
C ASP A 140 -8.18 2.13 -1.06
N ALA A 141 -6.90 2.45 -0.85
CA ALA A 141 -5.82 1.46 -0.97
C ALA A 141 -5.99 0.30 0.03
N VAL A 142 -6.35 0.59 1.29
CA VAL A 142 -6.68 -0.44 2.30
C VAL A 142 -7.85 -1.30 1.82
N ARG A 143 -8.90 -0.66 1.31
CA ARG A 143 -10.11 -1.35 0.83
C ARG A 143 -9.83 -2.30 -0.32
N ASP A 144 -9.02 -1.87 -1.27
CA ASP A 144 -8.66 -2.69 -2.42
C ASP A 144 -7.85 -3.91 -1.97
N VAL A 145 -6.87 -3.72 -1.07
CA VAL A 145 -6.05 -4.82 -0.54
C VAL A 145 -6.91 -5.81 0.26
N TYR A 146 -7.75 -5.33 1.19
CA TYR A 146 -8.58 -6.22 2.00
C TYR A 146 -9.60 -6.98 1.16
N SER A 147 -10.24 -6.31 0.19
CA SER A 147 -11.17 -6.97 -0.73
C SER A 147 -10.45 -8.08 -1.50
N THR A 148 -9.29 -7.76 -2.09
CA THR A 148 -8.47 -8.73 -2.83
C THR A 148 -8.06 -9.92 -1.96
N ALA A 149 -7.61 -9.64 -0.73
CA ALA A 149 -7.16 -10.67 0.20
C ALA A 149 -8.30 -11.59 0.65
N LEU A 150 -9.48 -11.07 0.99
CA LEU A 150 -10.62 -11.91 1.40
C LEU A 150 -11.02 -12.92 0.30
N PHE A 151 -11.02 -12.49 -0.96
CA PHE A 151 -11.34 -13.39 -2.07
C PHE A 151 -10.19 -14.37 -2.36
N ALA A 152 -8.95 -13.89 -2.43
CA ALA A 152 -7.80 -14.75 -2.73
C ALA A 152 -7.57 -15.81 -1.66
N LEU A 153 -7.82 -15.45 -0.40
CA LEU A 153 -7.56 -16.33 0.73
C LEU A 153 -8.69 -17.31 0.98
N ALA A 154 -9.89 -17.15 0.43
CA ALA A 154 -11.04 -18.00 0.77
C ALA A 154 -10.80 -19.51 0.61
N GLU A 155 -10.05 -19.90 -0.42
CA GLU A 155 -9.81 -21.30 -0.81
C GLU A 155 -8.46 -21.85 -0.30
N VAL A 156 -7.70 -21.06 0.46
CA VAL A 156 -6.39 -21.46 1.00
C VAL A 156 -6.57 -22.41 2.18
N ASP A 157 -5.55 -23.18 2.56
CA ASP A 157 -5.60 -23.95 3.81
C ASP A 157 -5.65 -22.98 5.02
N PRO A 158 -6.66 -23.05 5.91
CA PRO A 158 -6.76 -22.18 7.09
C PRO A 158 -5.56 -22.28 8.04
N GLU A 159 -4.91 -23.44 8.10
CA GLU A 159 -3.76 -23.69 9.00
C GLU A 159 -2.42 -23.27 8.38
N GLN A 160 -2.43 -22.82 7.11
CA GLN A 160 -1.22 -22.31 6.47
C GLN A 160 -0.68 -21.09 7.23
N LEU A 161 0.62 -21.13 7.54
CA LEU A 161 1.31 -20.05 8.23
C LEU A 161 1.67 -18.91 7.28
N ILE A 162 1.43 -17.69 7.73
CA ILE A 162 1.91 -16.47 7.12
C ILE A 162 3.30 -16.19 7.71
N THR A 163 4.26 -15.87 6.85
CA THR A 163 5.64 -15.63 7.31
C THR A 163 5.70 -14.33 8.12
N ASP A 164 5.88 -14.46 9.43
CA ASP A 164 6.13 -13.36 10.36
C ASP A 164 7.22 -13.75 11.38
N ARG A 165 7.57 -12.82 12.27
CA ARG A 165 8.60 -13.06 13.29
C ARG A 165 8.22 -14.16 14.28
N THR A 166 6.94 -14.28 14.63
CA THR A 166 6.46 -15.17 15.69
C THR A 166 6.18 -16.58 15.18
N GLY A 167 5.96 -16.75 13.88
CA GLY A 167 5.56 -18.00 13.24
C GLY A 167 4.16 -18.45 13.65
N THR A 168 3.29 -17.53 14.10
CA THR A 168 2.01 -17.88 14.74
C THR A 168 0.79 -17.48 13.93
N VAL A 169 0.93 -16.55 12.97
CA VAL A 169 -0.24 -16.03 12.25
C VAL A 169 -0.63 -17.02 11.15
N THR A 170 -1.82 -17.59 11.29
CA THR A 170 -2.42 -18.48 10.29
C THR A 170 -3.30 -17.71 9.31
N VAL A 171 -3.54 -18.31 8.15
CA VAL A 171 -4.50 -17.79 7.17
C VAL A 171 -5.89 -17.65 7.80
N ALA A 172 -6.34 -18.59 8.64
CA ALA A 172 -7.60 -18.47 9.37
C ALA A 172 -7.66 -17.19 10.22
N SER A 173 -6.62 -16.95 11.03
CA SER A 173 -6.54 -15.76 11.90
C SER A 173 -6.58 -14.47 11.08
N LEU A 174 -5.84 -14.42 9.95
CA LEU A 174 -5.86 -13.27 9.06
C LEU A 174 -7.24 -13.06 8.41
N ARG A 175 -7.88 -14.12 7.90
CA ARG A 175 -9.23 -14.03 7.32
C ARG A 175 -10.23 -13.44 8.30
N THR A 176 -10.25 -13.94 9.53
CA THR A 176 -11.14 -13.43 10.58
C THR A 176 -10.88 -11.94 10.85
N ALA A 177 -9.60 -11.54 10.98
CA ALA A 177 -9.25 -10.15 11.24
C ALA A 177 -9.66 -9.22 10.08
N LEU A 178 -9.40 -9.63 8.83
CA LEU A 178 -9.80 -8.87 7.64
C LEU A 178 -11.32 -8.81 7.49
N ALA A 179 -12.03 -9.91 7.77
CA ALA A 179 -13.48 -9.96 7.67
C ALA A 179 -14.13 -9.00 8.68
N ASN A 180 -13.67 -8.99 9.94
CA ASN A 180 -14.13 -8.04 10.94
C ASN A 180 -13.82 -6.60 10.52
N ALA A 181 -12.60 -6.31 10.07
CA ALA A 181 -12.22 -4.97 9.62
C ALA A 181 -13.08 -4.46 8.43
N VAL A 182 -13.47 -5.35 7.52
CA VAL A 182 -14.37 -5.03 6.40
C VAL A 182 -15.80 -4.77 6.87
N LEU A 183 -16.31 -5.57 7.82
CA LEU A 183 -17.67 -5.44 8.33
C LEU A 183 -17.86 -4.21 9.24
N ASP A 184 -16.81 -3.80 9.94
CA ASP A 184 -16.82 -2.63 10.84
C ASP A 184 -16.51 -1.31 10.10
N ALA A 185 -16.16 -1.36 8.81
CA ALA A 185 -15.73 -0.18 8.07
C ALA A 185 -16.87 0.80 7.75
N ASP A 186 -16.55 2.10 7.87
CA ASP A 186 -17.40 3.23 7.45
C ASP A 186 -16.62 4.14 6.47
N PRO A 187 -17.10 4.36 5.24
CA PRO A 187 -18.32 3.80 4.64
C PRO A 187 -18.23 2.30 4.42
N SER A 188 -19.37 1.62 4.38
CA SER A 188 -19.42 0.16 4.18
C SER A 188 -18.80 -0.27 2.86
N TYR A 189 -18.23 -1.48 2.83
CA TYR A 189 -17.73 -2.10 1.60
C TYR A 189 -18.89 -2.50 0.66
N PRO A 190 -18.60 -2.73 -0.64
CA PRO A 190 -19.58 -3.32 -1.54
C PRO A 190 -20.20 -4.60 -0.95
N VAL A 191 -21.46 -4.86 -1.33
CA VAL A 191 -22.24 -5.97 -0.74
C VAL A 191 -21.59 -7.32 -0.97
N GLU A 192 -20.90 -7.49 -2.10
CA GLU A 192 -20.18 -8.70 -2.47
C GLU A 192 -19.03 -8.98 -1.50
N VAL A 193 -18.24 -7.96 -1.19
CA VAL A 193 -17.10 -8.06 -0.25
C VAL A 193 -17.62 -8.32 1.17
N SER A 194 -18.67 -7.60 1.58
CA SER A 194 -19.29 -7.76 2.90
C SER A 194 -19.92 -9.16 3.07
N THR A 195 -20.51 -9.71 2.02
CA THR A 195 -21.06 -11.08 2.01
C THR A 195 -19.95 -12.11 2.13
N GLN A 196 -18.83 -11.91 1.41
CA GLN A 196 -17.68 -12.79 1.51
C GLN A 196 -17.06 -12.75 2.91
N ALA A 197 -16.93 -11.58 3.51
CA ALA A 197 -16.46 -11.43 4.89
C ALA A 197 -17.32 -12.24 5.87
N ARG A 198 -18.66 -12.18 5.77
CA ARG A 198 -19.56 -12.98 6.61
C ARG A 198 -19.37 -14.48 6.42
N ARG A 199 -19.28 -14.95 5.17
CA ARG A 199 -19.05 -16.37 4.88
C ARG A 199 -17.79 -16.90 5.54
N LEU A 200 -16.73 -16.09 5.60
CA LEU A 200 -15.47 -16.47 6.24
C LEU A 200 -15.51 -16.46 7.76
N LEU A 201 -16.53 -15.86 8.38
CA LEU A 201 -16.77 -15.92 9.83
C LEU A 201 -17.71 -17.06 10.22
N ASP A 202 -18.59 -17.46 9.30
CA ASP A 202 -19.62 -18.50 9.53
C ASP A 202 -19.13 -19.93 9.24
N GLY A 203 -18.03 -20.09 8.49
CA GLY A 203 -17.44 -21.37 8.09
C GLY A 203 -16.16 -21.70 8.84
#